data_AF-A0A430DZ35-F1
#
_entry.id   AF-A0A430DZ35-F1
#
_cell.length_a   1.000
_cell.length_b   1.000
_cell.length_c   1.000
_cell.angle_alpha   90.00
_cell.angle_beta   90.00
_cell.angle_gamma   90.00
#
_symmetry.space_group_name_H-M   'P 1'
#
loop_
_entity.id
_entity.type
_entity.pdbx_description
1 polymer ?
#
loop_
_entity_poly.entity_id
_entity_poly.type
_entity_poly.pdbx_seq_one_letter_code
_entity_poly.pdbx_strand_id
1 'polypeptide(L)'
;MTIVNLGAPTLDDGCYHLRPGDACHMADHPANTFDIVHSNSVIEHVGHWREMTAMAAEVRRLAPHYFVQTPNMWFPLEPHFRTLGFHWLPEALRMELLMRRGFGFRARQDNVGAAIANVQSVNLLTARQMQHLFPDAVIERERVMGLTKSLIAIR
;
A
#
# COMPACT_ATOMS: atom_id res chain seq x y z
N MET A 1 0.91 -18.97 -9.91
CA MET A 1 0.85 -17.70 -9.15
C MET A 1 2.10 -16.91 -9.46
N THR A 2 1.95 -15.72 -10.06
CA THR A 2 3.07 -14.81 -10.32
C THR A 2 3.16 -13.79 -9.19
N ILE A 3 4.32 -13.67 -8.57
CA ILE A 3 4.61 -12.69 -7.51
C ILE A 3 5.59 -11.69 -8.09
N VAL A 4 5.26 -10.41 -7.98
CA VAL A 4 6.07 -9.31 -8.52
C VAL A 4 6.52 -8.40 -7.38
N ASN A 5 7.82 -8.13 -7.33
CA ASN A 5 8.45 -7.28 -6.33
C ASN A 5 9.63 -6.51 -6.92
N LEU A 6 9.87 -5.30 -6.41
CA LEU A 6 11.05 -4.51 -6.78
C LEU A 6 12.33 -5.25 -6.38
N GLY A 7 13.26 -5.41 -7.33
CA GLY A 7 14.56 -6.03 -7.08
C GLY A 7 14.52 -7.54 -6.75
N ALA A 8 13.38 -8.20 -6.91
CA ALA A 8 13.28 -9.65 -6.71
C ALA A 8 14.08 -10.41 -7.78
N PRO A 9 14.71 -11.56 -7.43
CA PRO A 9 15.28 -12.43 -8.44
C PRO A 9 14.18 -13.04 -9.31
N THR A 10 14.52 -13.39 -10.55
CA THR A 10 13.69 -14.28 -11.35
C THR A 10 13.88 -15.70 -10.84
N LEU A 11 12.81 -16.29 -10.31
CA LEU A 11 12.83 -17.64 -9.73
C LEU A 11 11.50 -18.34 -10.00
N ASP A 12 11.56 -19.60 -10.38
CA ASP A 12 10.39 -20.48 -10.50
C ASP A 12 10.50 -21.62 -9.48
N ASP A 13 9.43 -21.82 -8.70
CA ASP A 13 9.30 -22.89 -7.72
C ASP A 13 7.90 -23.51 -7.81
N GLY A 14 7.79 -24.62 -8.54
CA GLY A 14 6.51 -25.28 -8.81
C GLY A 14 5.53 -24.33 -9.51
N CYS A 15 4.43 -24.00 -8.83
CA CYS A 15 3.41 -23.10 -9.34
C CYS A 15 3.68 -21.61 -9.03
N TYR A 16 4.81 -21.29 -8.38
CA TYR A 16 5.19 -19.92 -8.02
C TYR A 16 6.21 -19.37 -9.02
N HIS A 17 5.94 -18.18 -9.53
CA HIS A 17 6.79 -17.46 -10.48
C HIS A 17 7.15 -16.10 -9.89
N LEU A 18 8.35 -15.96 -9.34
CA LEU A 18 8.88 -14.69 -8.85
C LEU A 18 9.45 -13.90 -10.02
N ARG A 19 9.02 -12.64 -10.16
CA ARG A 19 9.52 -11.74 -11.21
C ARG A 19 9.90 -10.39 -10.60
N PRO A 20 11.03 -9.77 -11.02
CA PRO A 20 11.28 -8.38 -10.71
C PRO A 20 10.23 -7.50 -11.41
N GLY A 21 9.71 -6.48 -10.72
CA GLY A 21 8.81 -5.52 -11.36
C GLY A 21 8.25 -4.48 -10.39
N ASP A 22 7.70 -3.41 -10.97
CA ASP A 22 7.03 -2.32 -10.27
C ASP A 22 5.51 -2.45 -10.48
N ALA A 23 4.74 -2.54 -9.39
CA ALA A 23 3.28 -2.63 -9.45
C ALA A 23 2.62 -1.40 -10.12
N CYS A 24 3.34 -0.27 -10.22
CA CYS A 24 2.89 0.93 -10.94
C CYS A 24 3.11 0.85 -12.45
N HIS A 25 3.89 -0.11 -12.93
CA HIS A 25 4.26 -0.24 -14.34
C HIS A 25 4.54 -1.69 -14.71
N MET A 26 3.51 -2.40 -15.17
CA MET A 26 3.57 -3.82 -15.53
C MET A 26 3.46 -4.02 -17.04
N ALA A 27 4.24 -3.26 -17.81
CA ALA A 27 4.17 -3.24 -19.28
C ALA A 27 4.48 -4.60 -19.93
N ASP A 28 5.28 -5.44 -19.28
CA ASP A 28 5.61 -6.79 -19.75
C ASP A 28 4.44 -7.78 -19.67
N HIS A 29 3.33 -7.37 -19.02
CA HIS A 29 2.12 -8.16 -18.91
C HIS A 29 0.97 -7.48 -19.67
N PRO A 30 0.46 -8.08 -20.77
CA PRO A 30 -0.72 -7.60 -21.47
C PRO A 30 -1.98 -7.50 -20.57
N ALA A 31 -3.02 -6.83 -21.06
CA ALA A 31 -4.30 -6.78 -20.34
C ALA A 31 -4.93 -8.18 -20.22
N ASN A 32 -5.59 -8.46 -19.09
CA ASN A 32 -6.19 -9.77 -18.77
C ASN A 32 -5.19 -10.94 -18.86
N THR A 33 -3.92 -10.71 -18.51
CA THR A 33 -2.92 -11.79 -18.42
C THR A 33 -3.25 -12.75 -17.29
N PHE A 34 -3.91 -12.27 -16.24
CA PHE A 34 -4.25 -13.05 -15.05
C PHE A 34 -5.77 -13.13 -14.86
N ASP A 35 -6.23 -14.19 -14.22
CA ASP A 35 -7.64 -14.33 -13.83
C ASP A 35 -7.97 -13.44 -12.62
N ILE A 36 -7.02 -13.30 -11.69
CA ILE A 36 -7.14 -12.53 -10.46
C ILE A 36 -5.85 -11.77 -10.13
N VAL A 37 -5.99 -10.53 -9.66
CA VAL A 37 -4.92 -9.78 -8.98
C VAL A 37 -5.20 -9.71 -7.48
N HIS A 38 -4.22 -10.07 -6.66
CA HIS A 38 -4.29 -9.93 -5.21
C HIS A 38 -3.20 -8.99 -4.71
N SER A 39 -3.58 -7.98 -3.93
CA SER A 39 -2.68 -7.04 -3.30
C SER A 39 -3.15 -6.71 -1.89
N ASN A 40 -2.25 -6.84 -0.91
CA ASN A 40 -2.57 -6.64 0.49
C ASN A 40 -1.54 -5.72 1.13
N SER A 41 -1.96 -4.52 1.54
CA SER A 41 -1.11 -3.51 2.18
C SER A 41 0.10 -3.09 1.31
N VAL A 42 -0.09 -2.93 0.00
CA VAL A 42 0.97 -2.50 -0.94
C VAL A 42 0.71 -1.08 -1.46
N ILE A 43 -0.53 -0.74 -1.77
CA ILE A 43 -0.87 0.52 -2.45
C ILE A 43 -0.51 1.77 -1.61
N GLU A 44 -0.48 1.67 -0.29
CA GLU A 44 0.00 2.75 0.58
C GLU A 44 1.52 2.98 0.53
N HIS A 45 2.28 2.05 -0.07
CA HIS A 45 3.73 2.05 -0.11
C HIS A 45 4.32 2.37 -1.49
N VAL A 46 3.50 2.41 -2.54
CA VAL A 46 4.02 2.60 -3.91
C VAL A 46 4.49 4.04 -4.19
N GLY A 47 4.14 5.00 -3.32
CA GLY A 47 4.49 6.40 -3.48
C GLY A 47 3.31 7.30 -3.15
N HIS A 48 3.17 8.38 -3.91
CA HIS A 48 2.10 9.35 -3.76
C HIS A 48 0.94 9.04 -4.72
N TRP A 49 0.02 10.00 -4.84
CA TRP A 49 -1.20 9.83 -5.61
C TRP A 49 -0.99 9.37 -7.06
N ARG A 50 0.09 9.84 -7.71
CA ARG A 50 0.42 9.46 -9.08
C ARG A 50 0.73 7.97 -9.18
N GLU A 51 1.58 7.46 -8.29
CA GLU A 51 1.98 6.06 -8.22
C GLU A 51 0.79 5.16 -7.82
N MET A 52 -0.01 5.60 -6.84
CA MET A 52 -1.25 4.88 -6.47
C MET A 52 -2.24 4.77 -7.63
N THR A 53 -2.40 5.85 -8.40
CA THR A 53 -3.26 5.86 -9.59
C THR A 53 -2.73 4.92 -10.66
N ALA A 54 -1.41 4.91 -10.86
CA ALA A 54 -0.76 4.01 -11.80
C ALA A 54 -0.93 2.53 -11.39
N MET A 55 -0.67 2.20 -10.12
CA MET A 55 -0.90 0.85 -9.59
C MET A 55 -2.36 0.42 -9.73
N ALA A 56 -3.32 1.29 -9.37
CA ALA A 56 -4.74 0.97 -9.51
C ALA A 56 -5.14 0.72 -10.97
N ALA A 57 -4.60 1.48 -11.92
CA ALA A 57 -4.80 1.25 -13.34
C ALA A 57 -4.23 -0.10 -13.80
N GLU A 58 -3.02 -0.45 -13.36
CA GLU A 58 -2.40 -1.74 -13.69
C GLU A 58 -3.20 -2.90 -13.10
N VAL A 59 -3.61 -2.85 -11.83
CA VAL A 59 -4.46 -3.88 -11.21
C VAL A 59 -5.73 -4.14 -12.04
N ARG A 60 -6.43 -3.08 -12.43
CA ARG A 60 -7.69 -3.17 -13.20
C ARG A 60 -7.49 -3.65 -14.64
N ARG A 61 -6.31 -3.40 -15.22
CA ARG A 61 -5.93 -3.81 -16.57
C ARG A 61 -5.50 -5.28 -16.63
N LEU A 62 -4.81 -5.75 -15.59
CA LEU A 62 -4.14 -7.05 -15.57
C LEU A 62 -5.09 -8.24 -15.40
N ALA A 63 -6.23 -8.05 -14.75
CA ALA A 63 -7.21 -9.10 -14.51
C ALA A 63 -8.65 -8.58 -14.47
N PRO A 64 -9.63 -9.42 -14.83
CA PRO A 64 -11.04 -9.09 -14.67
C PRO A 64 -11.50 -9.04 -13.20
N HIS A 65 -10.80 -9.73 -12.30
CA HIS A 65 -11.13 -9.83 -10.87
C HIS A 65 -9.94 -9.38 -10.03
N TYR A 66 -10.20 -8.72 -8.90
CA TYR A 66 -9.14 -8.32 -8.00
C TYR A 66 -9.58 -8.15 -6.55
N PHE A 67 -8.60 -8.30 -5.67
CA PHE A 67 -8.68 -8.00 -4.24
C PHE A 67 -7.53 -7.04 -3.90
N VAL A 68 -7.87 -5.81 -3.51
CA VAL A 68 -6.89 -4.80 -3.06
C VAL A 68 -7.26 -4.31 -1.67
N GLN A 69 -6.41 -4.63 -0.69
CA GLN A 69 -6.58 -4.20 0.70
C GLN A 69 -5.54 -3.14 1.08
N THR A 70 -5.96 -2.17 1.88
CA THR A 70 -5.06 -1.19 2.52
C THR A 70 -5.60 -0.74 3.88
N PRO A 71 -4.75 -0.34 4.84
CA PRO A 71 -5.21 0.28 6.08
C PRO A 71 -6.00 1.58 5.82
N ASN A 72 -7.02 1.81 6.65
CA ASN A 72 -7.86 3.00 6.54
C ASN A 72 -7.23 4.20 7.24
N MET A 73 -7.09 5.34 6.55
CA MET A 73 -6.64 6.63 7.12
C MET A 73 -7.39 7.04 8.39
N TRP A 74 -8.65 6.65 8.54
CA TRP A 74 -9.48 6.99 9.70
C TRP A 74 -9.39 6.02 10.88
N PHE A 75 -8.62 4.95 10.78
CA PHE A 75 -8.37 4.07 11.92
C PHE A 75 -7.31 4.71 12.84
N PRO A 76 -7.55 4.83 14.17
CA PRO A 76 -6.68 5.59 15.05
C PRO A 76 -5.33 4.92 15.30
N LEU A 77 -5.24 3.59 15.20
CA LEU A 77 -3.99 2.88 15.40
C LEU A 77 -3.24 2.76 14.08
N GLU A 78 -2.14 3.50 13.98
CA GLU A 78 -1.24 3.43 12.85
C GLU A 78 -0.43 2.11 12.94
N PRO A 79 -0.45 1.24 11.90
CA PRO A 79 0.13 -0.10 11.98
C PRO A 79 1.66 -0.15 11.82
N HIS A 80 2.28 0.77 11.08
CA HIS A 80 3.71 0.75 10.75
C HIS A 80 4.60 1.28 11.90
N PHE A 81 4.12 2.29 12.61
CA PHE A 81 4.69 2.94 13.80
C PHE A 81 4.03 2.46 15.10
N ARG A 82 2.95 1.65 15.03
CA ARG A 82 2.21 1.09 16.18
C ARG A 82 1.80 2.14 17.20
N THR A 83 1.39 3.31 16.72
CA THR A 83 1.19 4.50 17.54
C THR A 83 -0.15 5.14 17.20
N LEU A 84 -0.90 5.50 18.24
CA LEU A 84 -2.20 6.14 18.05
C LEU A 84 -2.03 7.53 17.43
N GLY A 85 -2.75 7.77 16.34
CA GLY A 85 -2.85 9.06 15.66
C GLY A 85 -1.57 9.55 14.99
N PHE A 86 -0.53 8.72 14.85
CA PHE A 86 0.76 9.15 14.31
C PHE A 86 0.64 9.70 12.88
N HIS A 87 -0.09 9.01 12.00
CA HIS A 87 -0.32 9.40 10.60
C HIS A 87 -1.16 10.67 10.42
N TRP A 88 -1.89 11.11 11.45
CA TRP A 88 -2.64 12.38 11.42
C TRP A 88 -1.77 13.59 11.74
N LEU A 89 -0.58 13.40 12.29
CA LEU A 89 0.33 14.50 12.58
C LEU A 89 0.91 15.07 11.27
N PRO A 90 1.12 16.39 11.18
CA PRO A 90 1.85 17.00 10.09
C PRO A 90 3.21 16.33 9.88
N GLU A 91 3.66 16.25 8.63
CA GLU A 91 4.91 15.57 8.27
C GLU A 91 6.12 16.06 9.08
N ALA A 92 6.25 17.37 9.26
CA ALA A 92 7.32 17.96 10.07
C ALA A 92 7.32 17.44 11.53
N LEU A 93 6.15 17.25 12.12
CA LEU A 93 6.05 16.72 13.48
C LEU A 93 6.37 15.22 13.53
N ARG A 94 5.91 14.44 12.55
CA ARG A 94 6.27 13.02 12.45
C ARG A 94 7.79 12.84 12.30
N MET A 95 8.43 13.66 11.47
CA MET A 95 9.88 13.68 11.30
C MET A 95 10.58 13.99 12.62
N GLU A 96 10.20 15.09 13.29
CA GLU A 96 10.82 15.50 14.56
C GLU A 96 10.69 14.41 15.63
N LEU A 97 9.53 13.77 15.72
CA LEU A 97 9.31 12.65 16.63
C LEU A 97 10.25 11.47 16.32
N LEU A 98 10.39 11.10 15.05
CA LEU A 98 11.28 10.01 14.62
C LEU A 98 12.77 10.33 14.85
N MET A 99 13.17 11.60 14.82
CA MET A 99 14.53 12.00 15.17
C MET A 99 14.79 11.91 16.68
N ARG A 100 13.75 12.09 17.52
CA ARG A 100 13.86 12.02 18.99
C ARG A 100 13.83 10.61 19.54
N ARG A 101 12.99 9.72 18.99
CA ARG A 101 12.87 8.32 19.44
C ARG A 101 12.34 7.38 18.36
N GLY A 102 12.46 6.07 18.59
CA GLY A 102 11.82 5.05 17.77
C GLY A 102 10.32 4.90 18.06
N PHE A 103 9.57 4.42 17.07
CA PHE A 103 8.14 4.13 17.14
C PHE A 103 7.85 2.78 16.48
N GLY A 104 7.24 1.86 17.23
CA GLY A 104 6.94 0.51 16.75
C GLY A 104 8.22 -0.23 16.34
N PHE A 105 8.31 -0.61 15.06
CA PHE A 105 9.49 -1.26 14.49
C PHE A 105 10.49 -0.28 13.86
N ARG A 106 10.18 1.02 13.81
CA ARG A 106 11.10 2.03 13.29
C ARG A 106 12.01 2.50 14.41
N ALA A 107 13.32 2.32 14.24
CA ALA A 107 14.31 2.91 15.11
C ALA A 107 14.28 4.44 15.03
N ARG A 108 14.89 5.10 16.03
CA ARG A 108 15.18 6.54 15.96
C ARG A 108 16.01 6.82 14.72
N GLN A 109 15.73 7.92 14.03
CA GLN A 109 16.41 8.32 12.80
C GLN A 109 17.54 9.31 13.12
N ASP A 110 18.72 9.08 12.55
CA ASP A 110 19.93 9.86 12.84
C ASP A 110 20.05 11.15 12.03
N ASN A 111 19.28 11.27 10.94
CA ASN A 111 19.30 12.44 10.08
C ASN A 111 17.91 12.73 9.51
N VAL A 112 17.73 13.99 9.10
CA VAL A 112 16.49 14.53 8.54
C VAL A 112 16.04 13.75 7.29
N GLY A 113 16.97 13.43 6.39
CA GLY A 113 16.65 12.73 5.14
C GLY A 113 16.04 11.35 5.39
N ALA A 114 16.64 10.56 6.29
CA ALA A 114 16.13 9.25 6.69
C ALA A 114 14.78 9.35 7.39
N ALA A 115 14.59 10.36 8.25
CA ALA A 115 13.31 10.62 8.91
C ALA A 115 12.20 10.96 7.90
N ILE A 116 12.43 11.91 7.00
CA ILE A 116 11.45 12.29 5.97
C ILE A 116 11.13 11.11 5.07
N ALA A 117 12.13 10.38 4.58
CA ALA A 117 11.90 9.19 3.74
C ALA A 117 11.05 8.13 4.46
N ASN A 118 11.25 7.95 5.77
CA ASN A 118 10.42 7.05 6.56
C ASN A 118 8.96 7.52 6.65
N VAL A 119 8.75 8.81 6.93
CA VAL A 119 7.41 9.41 7.01
C VAL A 119 6.67 9.33 5.68
N GLN A 120 7.36 9.54 4.56
CA GLN A 120 6.79 9.54 3.21
C GLN A 120 6.64 8.14 2.61
N SER A 121 7.23 7.11 3.22
CA SER A 121 7.12 5.72 2.76
C SER A 121 5.73 5.10 2.92
N VAL A 122 4.81 5.79 3.57
CA VAL A 122 3.44 5.33 3.80
C VAL A 122 2.46 6.47 3.56
N ASN A 123 1.51 6.25 2.65
CA ASN A 123 0.43 7.17 2.33
C ASN A 123 -0.90 6.43 2.46
N LEU A 124 -1.59 6.63 3.59
CA LEU A 124 -2.85 5.95 3.86
C LEU A 124 -4.01 6.53 3.04
N LEU A 125 -4.93 5.65 2.63
CA LEU A 125 -6.08 6.02 1.81
C LEU A 125 -7.35 6.14 2.64
N THR A 126 -8.21 7.07 2.24
CA THR A 126 -9.61 7.13 2.68
C THR A 126 -10.50 6.26 1.79
N ALA A 127 -11.69 5.89 2.28
CA ALA A 127 -12.67 5.16 1.48
C ALA A 127 -13.06 5.89 0.18
N ARG A 128 -13.10 7.23 0.19
CA ARG A 128 -13.40 8.03 -1.00
C ARG A 128 -12.28 7.95 -2.05
N GLN A 129 -11.03 7.96 -1.61
CA GLN A 129 -9.88 7.79 -2.50
C GLN A 129 -9.83 6.36 -3.05
N MET A 130 -10.04 5.34 -2.21
CA MET A 130 -10.16 3.95 -2.67
C MET A 130 -11.25 3.77 -3.73
N GLN A 131 -12.44 4.36 -3.51
CA GLN A 131 -13.53 4.33 -4.49
C GLN A 131 -13.16 5.03 -5.81
N HIS A 132 -12.34 6.09 -5.76
CA HIS A 132 -11.88 6.77 -6.97
C HIS A 132 -10.85 5.94 -7.76
N LEU A 133 -9.94 5.27 -7.05
CA LEU A 133 -8.92 4.39 -7.65
C LEU A 133 -9.54 3.14 -8.27
N PHE A 134 -10.58 2.60 -7.64
CA PHE A 134 -11.31 1.40 -8.06
C PHE A 134 -12.81 1.71 -8.24
N PRO A 135 -13.19 2.47 -9.28
CA PRO A 135 -14.58 2.94 -9.48
C PRO A 135 -15.56 1.80 -9.80
N ASP A 136 -15.06 0.67 -10.26
CA ASP A 136 -15.77 -0.55 -10.64
C ASP A 136 -15.81 -1.61 -9.52
N ALA A 137 -15.19 -1.34 -8.37
CA ALA A 137 -15.15 -2.26 -7.23
C ALA A 137 -16.20 -1.93 -6.17
N VAL A 138 -16.59 -2.96 -5.42
CA VAL A 138 -17.24 -2.82 -4.12
C VAL A 138 -16.16 -2.51 -3.08
N ILE A 139 -16.35 -1.44 -2.30
CA ILE A 139 -15.44 -1.08 -1.20
C ILE A 139 -15.96 -1.62 0.12
N GLU A 140 -15.43 -2.77 0.53
CA GLU A 140 -15.69 -3.41 1.81
C GLU A 140 -14.89 -2.76 2.94
N ARG A 141 -15.47 -2.80 4.15
CA ARG A 141 -14.88 -2.21 5.36
C ARG A 141 -14.70 -3.27 6.43
N GLU A 142 -13.45 -3.69 6.61
CA GLU A 142 -13.08 -4.56 7.73
C GLU A 142 -13.13 -3.75 9.02
N ARG A 143 -13.91 -4.22 10.00
CA ARG A 143 -14.12 -3.51 11.27
C ARG A 143 -13.54 -4.28 12.45
N VAL A 144 -12.95 -3.53 13.37
CA VAL A 144 -12.51 -4.02 14.68
C VAL A 144 -13.07 -3.06 15.73
N MET A 145 -13.79 -3.60 16.72
CA MET A 145 -14.45 -2.79 17.77
C MET A 145 -15.31 -1.64 17.21
N GLY A 146 -16.02 -1.88 16.11
CA GLY A 146 -16.88 -0.88 15.45
C GLY A 146 -16.17 0.14 14.57
N LEU A 147 -14.84 0.22 14.61
CA LEU A 147 -14.04 1.12 13.78
C LEU A 147 -13.57 0.40 12.51
N THR A 148 -13.61 1.09 11.37
CA THR A 148 -13.06 0.55 10.10
C THR A 148 -11.55 0.56 10.15
N LYS A 149 -10.95 -0.63 10.29
CA LYS A 149 -9.51 -0.86 10.34
C LYS A 149 -8.89 -0.81 8.95
N SER A 150 -9.50 -1.50 7.99
CA SER A 150 -8.98 -1.56 6.62
C SER A 150 -10.10 -1.43 5.59
N LEU A 151 -9.68 -1.06 4.39
CA LEU A 151 -10.52 -0.91 3.21
C LEU A 151 -10.12 -1.99 2.21
N ILE A 152 -11.11 -2.61 1.58
CA ILE A 152 -10.89 -3.66 0.60
C ILE A 152 -11.69 -3.32 -0.65
N ALA A 153 -11.02 -3.16 -1.79
CA ALA A 153 -11.66 -3.09 -3.09
C ALA A 153 -11.75 -4.51 -3.68
N ILE A 154 -12.97 -4.94 -4.00
CA ILE A 154 -13.26 -6.27 -4.57
C ILE A 154 -14.05 -6.09 -5.86
N ARG A 155 -13.57 -6.74 -6.93
CA ARG A 155 -14.28 -6.92 -8.19
C ARG A 155 -14.14 -8.35 -8.67
#